data_AF-A0A484ZZM3-F1
#
_entry.id   AF-A0A484ZZM3-F1
#
_cell.length_a   1.000
_cell.length_b   1.000
_cell.length_c   1.000
_cell.angle_alpha   90.00
_cell.angle_beta   90.00
_cell.angle_gamma   90.00
#
_symmetry.space_group_name_H-M   'P 1'
#
loop_
_entity.id
_entity.type
_entity.pdbx_description
1 polymer ?
#
loop_
_entity_poly.entity_id
_entity_poly.type
_entity_poly.pdbx_seq_one_letter_code
_entity_poly.pdbx_strand_id
1 'polypeptide(L)'
;MTQDITGTPRSTLAALVAAALIGGVAPVWAAVLSQPTGTIEGRAPTLTGDHEVVTMEGDTVVDNGTVSKTVTPDMFALTGNLLSQVQHDADGDTGLLSWVDQPSATYVWKHNGTPLAPAQLSTPLYTSFPGSAVTLEVGAEVLTTTQTGSPWMNNSPILTSTYTLNVPAAPIPLPASVKLNVNGYQFAGNSGFPRTGYTNASYQIWMNGTSTANNSAYIFTSDSNWVSVGRTTGIVSMNRNPGAGYTAAIISITAVDGTTEYKHVVHPRLWGRVSAPARSAMYDGNTMCPPPENPSNLNVVMVSGTRGTVAGAGYGMSGARSRGQTDRCAYQTAYLAQAATPTTGTMRFRVIVAV
;
A
#
# COMPACT_ATOMS: atom_id res chain seq x y z
N MET A 1 -37.00 127.74 69.40
CA MET A 1 -36.97 127.00 70.70
C MET A 1 -37.81 125.75 70.53
N THR A 2 -37.32 124.66 71.12
CA THR A 2 -37.96 123.35 71.32
C THR A 2 -37.86 122.34 70.16
N GLN A 3 -36.97 121.36 70.39
CA GLN A 3 -36.87 120.05 69.74
C GLN A 3 -37.99 119.11 70.24
N ASP A 4 -38.42 118.13 69.43
CA ASP A 4 -38.24 116.69 69.76
C ASP A 4 -38.59 115.77 68.55
N ILE A 5 -37.62 114.98 68.04
CA ILE A 5 -37.41 113.50 68.06
C ILE A 5 -38.59 112.65 67.53
N THR A 6 -38.46 111.88 66.44
CA THR A 6 -38.01 110.46 66.33
C THR A 6 -38.51 109.98 64.94
N GLY A 7 -37.96 109.01 64.20
CA GLY A 7 -36.85 108.08 64.37
C GLY A 7 -36.65 107.30 63.06
N THR A 8 -35.43 106.84 62.82
CA THR A 8 -35.06 105.93 61.72
C THR A 8 -35.37 104.47 62.10
N PRO A 9 -35.69 103.61 61.12
CA PRO A 9 -35.16 102.25 61.19
C PRO A 9 -34.40 101.83 59.91
N ARG A 10 -33.31 101.10 60.20
CA ARG A 10 -32.45 100.34 59.30
C ARG A 10 -33.13 99.05 58.84
N SER A 11 -32.52 98.41 57.83
CA SER A 11 -32.77 97.07 57.27
C SER A 11 -33.90 97.07 56.22
N THR A 12 -33.70 96.61 55.00
CA THR A 12 -33.19 95.29 54.65
C THR A 12 -32.53 95.27 53.28
N LEU A 13 -31.19 95.13 53.29
CA LEU A 13 -30.35 94.67 52.19
C LEU A 13 -30.58 93.16 51.95
N ALA A 14 -31.85 92.74 51.82
CA ALA A 14 -32.30 91.35 51.76
C ALA A 14 -33.31 91.09 50.62
N ALA A 15 -33.37 91.99 49.64
CA ALA A 15 -34.27 91.89 48.49
C ALA A 15 -33.54 91.68 47.14
N LEU A 16 -32.20 91.57 47.12
CA LEU A 16 -31.43 91.36 45.89
C LEU A 16 -30.85 89.94 45.73
N VAL A 17 -31.03 89.05 46.70
CA VAL A 17 -30.62 87.63 46.61
C VAL A 17 -31.82 86.69 46.30
N ALA A 18 -33.06 87.18 46.44
CA ALA A 18 -34.26 86.43 46.06
C ALA A 18 -34.67 86.60 44.57
N ALA A 19 -34.06 87.54 43.84
CA ALA A 19 -34.33 87.76 42.41
C ALA A 19 -33.34 87.05 41.46
N ALA A 20 -32.38 86.29 41.99
CA ALA A 20 -31.49 85.40 41.22
C ALA A 20 -31.96 83.92 41.22
N LEU A 21 -33.13 83.63 41.80
CA LEU A 21 -33.69 82.28 41.92
C LEU A 21 -34.96 82.03 41.07
N ILE A 22 -35.38 82.97 40.22
CA ILE A 22 -36.60 82.85 39.39
C ILE A 22 -36.33 83.12 37.90
N GLY A 23 -35.07 83.00 37.43
CA GLY A 23 -34.69 83.35 36.05
C GLY A 23 -33.81 82.33 35.33
N GLY A 24 -33.80 81.06 35.77
CA GLY A 24 -32.85 80.06 35.31
C GLY A 24 -33.49 78.73 34.91
N VAL A 25 -34.55 78.74 34.10
CA VAL A 25 -34.86 77.56 33.28
C VAL A 25 -34.03 77.65 32.01
N ALA A 26 -32.74 77.31 32.12
CA ALA A 26 -32.05 76.76 30.96
C ALA A 26 -32.90 75.56 30.51
N PRO A 27 -33.27 75.43 29.22
CA PRO A 27 -33.83 74.18 28.78
C PRO A 27 -32.74 73.15 29.06
N VAL A 28 -33.00 72.25 30.03
CA VAL A 28 -32.32 70.98 30.06
C VAL A 28 -32.64 70.37 28.70
N TRP A 29 -31.71 70.51 27.77
CA TRP A 29 -31.66 69.64 26.62
C TRP A 29 -31.38 68.29 27.25
N ALA A 30 -32.45 67.61 27.66
CA ALA A 30 -32.39 66.20 27.91
C ALA A 30 -31.89 65.64 26.59
N ALA A 31 -30.62 65.27 26.54
CA ALA A 31 -30.15 64.33 25.55
C ALA A 31 -31.06 63.13 25.74
N VAL A 32 -32.02 62.97 24.85
CA VAL A 32 -32.70 61.70 24.68
C VAL A 32 -31.56 60.77 24.29
N LEU A 33 -31.08 59.95 25.25
CA LEU A 33 -30.30 58.77 24.89
C LEU A 33 -31.18 58.09 23.84
N SER A 34 -30.66 57.93 22.62
CA SER A 34 -31.35 57.14 21.61
C SER A 34 -31.81 55.85 22.27
N GLN A 35 -33.01 55.39 21.93
CA GLN A 35 -33.48 54.04 22.23
C GLN A 35 -32.30 53.07 22.18
N PRO A 36 -32.16 52.11 23.12
CA PRO A 36 -31.04 51.18 23.12
C PRO A 36 -30.79 50.71 21.69
N THR A 37 -29.66 51.12 21.11
CA THR A 37 -29.22 50.51 19.86
C THR A 37 -29.07 49.03 20.18
N GLY A 38 -29.58 48.15 19.32
CA GLY A 38 -29.50 46.71 19.55
C GLY A 38 -28.06 46.27 19.89
N THR A 39 -27.92 45.13 20.56
CA THR A 39 -26.61 44.57 20.87
C THR A 39 -25.79 44.44 19.59
N ILE A 40 -24.61 45.06 19.55
CA ILE A 40 -23.62 44.77 18.51
C ILE A 40 -23.03 43.42 18.90
N GLU A 41 -23.47 42.37 18.22
CA GLU A 41 -22.85 41.04 18.34
C GLU A 41 -21.54 41.05 17.55
N GLY A 42 -20.52 40.41 18.12
CA GLY A 42 -19.25 40.15 17.46
C GLY A 42 -19.38 39.05 16.39
N ARG A 43 -18.26 38.47 16.02
CA ARG A 43 -18.14 37.40 15.03
C ARG A 43 -17.81 36.10 15.74
N ALA A 44 -18.35 35.00 15.24
CA ALA A 44 -17.98 33.69 15.72
C ALA A 44 -16.51 33.40 15.39
N PRO A 45 -15.81 32.58 16.19
CA PRO A 45 -14.47 32.13 15.86
C PRO A 45 -14.48 31.30 14.57
N THR A 46 -13.36 31.38 13.86
CA THR A 46 -13.14 30.66 12.60
C THR A 46 -11.96 29.71 12.71
N LEU A 47 -11.96 28.70 11.85
CA LEU A 47 -10.93 27.67 11.82
C LEU A 47 -10.60 27.30 10.37
N THR A 48 -9.30 27.11 10.11
CA THR A 48 -8.80 26.43 8.92
C THR A 48 -7.90 25.28 9.33
N GLY A 49 -7.81 24.25 8.51
CA GLY A 49 -6.97 23.09 8.73
C GLY A 49 -7.41 21.95 7.82
N ASP A 50 -6.73 20.82 7.95
CA ASP A 50 -7.12 19.58 7.28
C ASP A 50 -7.52 18.54 8.31
N HIS A 51 -8.43 17.63 7.95
CA HIS A 51 -8.72 16.46 8.75
C HIS A 51 -7.45 15.63 8.98
N GLU A 52 -7.39 14.85 10.06
CA GLU A 52 -6.44 13.75 10.17
C GLU A 52 -7.20 12.43 9.98
N VAL A 53 -6.79 11.63 9.00
CA VAL A 53 -7.38 10.34 8.67
C VAL A 53 -6.36 9.25 8.95
N VAL A 54 -6.82 8.12 9.48
CA VAL A 54 -6.01 6.91 9.72
C VAL A 54 -6.62 5.71 9.02
N THR A 55 -5.80 4.72 8.73
CA THR A 55 -6.27 3.39 8.34
C THR A 55 -6.55 2.53 9.58
N MET A 56 -7.39 1.51 9.47
CA MET A 56 -7.57 0.50 10.52
C MET A 56 -6.30 -0.32 10.80
N GLU A 57 -5.28 -0.22 9.93
CA GLU A 57 -3.94 -0.77 10.18
C GLU A 57 -3.13 0.12 11.14
N GLY A 58 -3.61 1.33 11.46
CA GLY A 58 -3.02 2.27 12.39
C GLY A 58 -2.15 3.34 11.75
N ASP A 59 -2.06 3.38 10.42
CA ASP A 59 -1.22 4.34 9.69
C ASP A 59 -1.98 5.65 9.44
N THR A 60 -1.34 6.78 9.75
CA THR A 60 -1.84 8.09 9.35
C THR A 60 -1.75 8.25 7.84
N VAL A 61 -2.84 8.72 7.25
CA VAL A 61 -2.94 8.99 5.81
C VAL A 61 -2.14 10.25 5.49
N VAL A 62 -1.24 10.12 4.53
CA VAL A 62 -0.42 11.23 4.03
C VAL A 62 -0.83 11.53 2.59
N ASP A 63 -1.03 12.80 2.27
CA ASP A 63 -1.31 13.21 0.89
C ASP A 63 -0.14 12.84 -0.05
N ASN A 64 -0.47 12.34 -1.23
CA ASN A 64 0.43 11.69 -2.19
C ASN A 64 1.17 10.45 -1.63
N GLY A 65 0.72 9.90 -0.50
CA GLY A 65 1.25 8.67 0.08
C GLY A 65 0.85 7.43 -0.72
N THR A 66 1.61 6.35 -0.55
CA THR A 66 1.29 5.03 -1.15
C THR A 66 0.54 4.16 -0.15
N VAL A 67 -0.60 3.61 -0.54
CA VAL A 67 -1.39 2.70 0.31
C VAL A 67 -0.89 1.25 0.24
N SER A 68 -1.15 0.48 1.29
CA SER A 68 -0.91 -0.97 1.28
C SER A 68 -1.75 -1.68 0.20
N LYS A 69 -1.24 -2.80 -0.34
CA LYS A 69 -1.97 -3.65 -1.29
C LYS A 69 -3.22 -4.30 -0.69
N THR A 70 -3.31 -4.34 0.64
CA THR A 70 -4.43 -4.93 1.39
C THR A 70 -5.53 -3.95 1.72
N VAL A 71 -5.27 -2.65 1.66
CA VAL A 71 -6.19 -1.63 2.16
C VAL A 71 -7.41 -1.51 1.25
N THR A 72 -8.58 -1.51 1.88
CA THR A 72 -9.89 -1.23 1.27
C THR A 72 -10.35 0.18 1.69
N PRO A 73 -11.15 0.88 0.87
CA PRO A 73 -11.69 2.19 1.19
C PRO A 73 -12.46 2.30 2.51
N ASP A 74 -13.10 1.23 2.96
CA ASP A 74 -13.85 1.14 4.22
C ASP A 74 -12.96 1.00 5.48
N MET A 75 -11.64 0.83 5.32
CA MET A 75 -10.68 0.81 6.42
C MET A 75 -10.22 2.20 6.85
N PHE A 76 -10.74 3.28 6.25
CA PHE A 76 -10.33 4.65 6.57
C PHE A 76 -11.27 5.26 7.62
N ALA A 77 -10.67 5.93 8.60
CA ALA A 77 -11.40 6.58 9.68
C ALA A 77 -10.82 7.96 9.99
N LEU A 78 -11.71 8.92 10.15
CA LEU A 78 -11.45 10.27 10.61
C LEU A 78 -11.10 10.22 12.11
N THR A 79 -10.05 10.93 12.50
CA THR A 79 -9.68 11.13 13.91
C THR A 79 -10.36 12.38 14.48
N GLY A 80 -10.23 12.61 15.79
CA GLY A 80 -10.69 13.85 16.42
C GLY A 80 -9.77 15.06 16.18
N ASN A 81 -8.69 14.88 15.42
CA ASN A 81 -7.63 15.88 15.24
C ASN A 81 -7.70 16.55 13.87
N LEU A 82 -7.06 17.72 13.78
CA LEU A 82 -6.81 18.44 12.55
C LEU A 82 -5.32 18.66 12.35
N LEU A 83 -4.87 18.57 11.11
CA LEU A 83 -3.53 18.93 10.65
C LEU A 83 -3.50 20.42 10.26
N SER A 84 -2.35 21.07 10.48
CA SER A 84 -2.11 22.47 10.08
C SER A 84 -3.19 23.45 10.56
N GLN A 85 -3.73 23.20 11.75
CA GLN A 85 -4.84 23.96 12.28
C GLN A 85 -4.45 25.41 12.60
N VAL A 86 -5.29 26.35 12.16
CA VAL A 86 -5.23 27.76 12.52
C VAL A 86 -6.62 28.21 12.96
N GLN A 87 -6.74 28.65 14.20
CA GLN A 87 -7.94 29.27 14.73
C GLN A 87 -7.78 30.78 14.72
N HIS A 88 -8.85 31.50 14.38
CA HIS A 88 -8.87 32.94 14.36
C HIS A 88 -10.18 33.46 14.91
N ASP A 89 -10.07 34.33 15.91
CA ASP A 89 -11.15 35.22 16.30
C ASP A 89 -10.83 36.64 15.87
N ALA A 90 -11.82 37.30 15.26
CA ALA A 90 -11.64 38.60 14.63
C ALA A 90 -11.87 39.78 15.59
N ASP A 91 -12.39 39.50 16.79
CA ASP A 91 -12.72 40.50 17.81
C ASP A 91 -11.76 40.45 19.01
N GLY A 92 -10.79 39.52 18.98
CA GLY A 92 -9.73 39.38 19.97
C GLY A 92 -10.11 38.48 21.14
N ASP A 93 -11.13 37.65 20.97
CA ASP A 93 -11.59 36.72 21.99
C ASP A 93 -10.57 35.63 22.30
N THR A 94 -10.57 35.20 23.56
CA THR A 94 -9.58 34.28 24.11
C THR A 94 -10.18 32.91 24.41
N GLY A 95 -9.32 31.91 24.62
CA GLY A 95 -9.74 30.55 24.97
C GLY A 95 -10.37 29.80 23.79
N LEU A 96 -9.76 29.92 22.61
CA LEU A 96 -10.21 29.23 21.41
C LEU A 96 -10.04 27.70 21.55
N LEU A 97 -11.10 26.96 21.21
CA LEU A 97 -11.12 25.51 21.19
C LEU A 97 -11.81 25.02 19.92
N SER A 98 -11.54 23.77 19.53
CA SER A 98 -12.23 23.13 18.41
C SER A 98 -12.45 21.65 18.64
N TRP A 99 -13.49 21.12 18.00
CA TRP A 99 -13.84 19.71 18.05
C TRP A 99 -14.33 19.24 16.68
N VAL A 100 -13.83 18.10 16.23
CA VAL A 100 -14.29 17.43 15.00
C VAL A 100 -15.41 16.46 15.36
N ASP A 101 -16.58 16.60 14.73
CA ASP A 101 -17.69 15.67 14.92
C ASP A 101 -17.51 14.43 14.03
N GLN A 102 -16.76 13.44 14.52
CA GLN A 102 -16.46 12.22 13.76
C GLN A 102 -17.72 11.47 13.26
N PRO A 103 -18.82 11.37 14.03
CA PRO A 103 -20.09 10.83 13.53
C PRO A 103 -20.66 11.51 12.28
N SER A 104 -20.38 12.80 12.04
CA SER A 104 -20.80 13.53 10.83
C SER A 104 -19.95 13.21 9.60
N ALA A 105 -18.88 12.41 9.75
CA ALA A 105 -17.91 12.19 8.70
C ALA A 105 -18.51 11.53 7.45
N THR A 106 -18.15 12.09 6.30
CA THR A 106 -18.46 11.57 4.98
C THR A 106 -17.15 11.28 4.25
N TYR A 107 -17.09 10.13 3.56
CA TYR A 107 -15.93 9.71 2.78
C TYR A 107 -16.38 9.51 1.33
N VAL A 108 -15.83 10.31 0.43
CA VAL A 108 -16.10 10.21 -1.00
C VAL A 108 -14.82 9.81 -1.71
N TRP A 109 -14.79 8.56 -2.17
CA TRP A 109 -13.69 8.04 -2.97
C TRP A 109 -13.93 8.28 -4.44
N LYS A 110 -12.91 8.76 -5.15
CA LYS A 110 -12.97 9.03 -6.59
C LYS A 110 -11.76 8.46 -7.31
N HIS A 111 -11.96 8.07 -8.56
CA HIS A 111 -10.88 7.80 -9.51
C HIS A 111 -11.12 8.67 -10.75
N ASN A 112 -10.16 9.52 -11.10
CA ASN A 112 -10.27 10.51 -12.17
C ASN A 112 -11.56 11.36 -12.08
N GLY A 113 -11.90 11.81 -10.87
CA GLY A 113 -13.09 12.62 -10.58
C GLY A 113 -14.42 11.86 -10.54
N THR A 114 -14.44 10.57 -10.87
CA THR A 114 -15.67 9.74 -10.83
C THR A 114 -15.74 8.98 -9.50
N PRO A 115 -16.86 9.04 -8.76
CA PRO A 115 -17.03 8.28 -7.51
C PRO A 115 -16.89 6.78 -7.72
N LEU A 116 -16.25 6.11 -6.75
CA LEU A 116 -16.09 4.65 -6.77
C LEU A 116 -17.44 3.95 -6.58
N ALA A 117 -17.63 2.83 -7.26
CA ALA A 117 -18.81 1.98 -7.11
C ALA A 117 -18.78 1.21 -5.77
N PRO A 118 -19.93 0.78 -5.21
CA PRO A 118 -19.97 0.05 -3.94
C PRO A 118 -19.06 -1.20 -3.88
N ALA A 119 -18.95 -1.95 -4.98
CA ALA A 119 -18.06 -3.12 -5.05
C ALA A 119 -16.56 -2.75 -4.98
N GLN A 120 -16.20 -1.52 -5.40
CA GLN A 120 -14.82 -1.02 -5.32
C GLN A 120 -14.50 -0.49 -3.93
N LEU A 121 -15.50 -0.09 -3.15
CA LEU A 121 -15.34 0.36 -1.76
C LEU A 121 -15.06 -0.79 -0.78
N SER A 122 -15.50 -2.00 -1.11
CA SER A 122 -15.30 -3.21 -0.29
C SER A 122 -14.20 -4.13 -0.82
N THR A 123 -13.42 -3.69 -1.81
CA THR A 123 -12.30 -4.45 -2.36
C THR A 123 -11.00 -3.67 -2.25
N PRO A 124 -9.85 -4.35 -2.09
CA PRO A 124 -8.58 -3.64 -1.95
C PRO A 124 -8.35 -2.74 -3.16
N LEU A 125 -7.92 -1.49 -2.94
CA LEU A 125 -7.72 -0.50 -4.01
C LEU A 125 -6.79 -1.02 -5.10
N TYR A 126 -5.77 -1.79 -4.69
CA TYR A 126 -4.82 -2.48 -5.58
C TYR A 126 -5.48 -3.42 -6.60
N THR A 127 -6.63 -4.01 -6.27
CA THR A 127 -7.36 -4.91 -7.18
C THR A 127 -7.97 -4.16 -8.36
N SER A 128 -8.53 -2.98 -8.08
CA SER A 128 -9.30 -2.22 -9.07
C SER A 128 -8.48 -1.15 -9.78
N PHE A 129 -7.44 -0.63 -9.12
CA PHE A 129 -6.67 0.54 -9.58
C PHE A 129 -5.15 0.38 -9.46
N PRO A 130 -4.55 -0.77 -9.85
CA PRO A 130 -3.11 -0.98 -9.69
C PRO A 130 -2.30 0.06 -10.47
N GLY A 131 -1.39 0.77 -9.79
CA GLY A 131 -0.52 1.77 -10.41
C GLY A 131 -1.18 3.11 -10.73
N SER A 132 -2.42 3.31 -10.29
CA SER A 132 -3.14 4.58 -10.41
C SER A 132 -3.09 5.39 -9.11
N ALA A 133 -3.58 6.63 -9.17
CA ALA A 133 -3.92 7.42 -7.99
C ALA A 133 -5.44 7.46 -7.80
N VAL A 134 -5.89 7.41 -6.56
CA VAL A 134 -7.29 7.61 -6.17
C VAL A 134 -7.39 8.80 -5.22
N THR A 135 -8.53 9.47 -5.22
CA THR A 135 -8.79 10.63 -4.38
C THR A 135 -9.75 10.25 -3.26
N LEU A 136 -9.41 10.62 -2.03
CA LEU A 136 -10.29 10.57 -0.87
C LEU A 136 -10.67 11.99 -0.48
N GLU A 137 -11.96 12.33 -0.58
CA GLU A 137 -12.52 13.55 0.01
C GLU A 137 -13.19 13.20 1.33
N VAL A 138 -12.76 13.84 2.41
CA VAL A 138 -13.33 13.69 3.76
C VAL A 138 -14.00 14.99 4.17
N GLY A 139 -15.29 14.92 4.47
CA GLY A 139 -16.06 16.04 5.00
C GLY A 139 -16.59 15.73 6.38
N ALA A 140 -16.41 16.63 7.34
CA ALA A 140 -17.01 16.53 8.68
C ALA A 140 -17.26 17.92 9.27
N GLU A 141 -18.25 18.02 10.15
CA GLU A 141 -18.55 19.23 10.89
C GLU A 141 -17.44 19.52 11.92
N VAL A 142 -17.05 20.80 12.02
CA VAL A 142 -16.06 21.24 13.00
C VAL A 142 -16.63 22.39 13.84
N LEU A 143 -16.85 22.09 15.11
CA LEU A 143 -17.23 23.10 16.10
C LEU A 143 -15.98 23.87 16.54
N THR A 144 -16.04 25.19 16.53
CA THR A 144 -15.02 26.08 17.09
C THR A 144 -15.67 27.02 18.09
N THR A 145 -15.07 27.17 19.26
CA THR A 145 -15.61 27.98 20.36
C THR A 145 -14.58 28.95 20.92
N THR A 146 -15.06 30.01 21.57
CA THR A 146 -14.29 30.96 22.39
C THR A 146 -14.77 30.89 23.85
N GLN A 147 -13.94 31.36 24.79
CA GLN A 147 -14.37 31.56 26.18
C GLN A 147 -14.94 32.97 26.42
N THR A 148 -14.54 33.94 25.59
CA THR A 148 -15.02 35.32 25.64
C THR A 148 -15.75 35.66 24.34
N GLY A 149 -16.49 36.78 24.31
CA GLY A 149 -17.16 37.26 23.11
C GLY A 149 -18.64 36.98 23.08
N SER A 150 -19.28 37.21 21.95
CA SER A 150 -20.60 36.69 21.57
C SER A 150 -20.76 36.95 20.07
N PRO A 151 -21.04 35.94 19.23
CA PRO A 151 -21.36 34.55 19.58
C PRO A 151 -20.13 33.72 19.98
N TRP A 152 -20.31 32.79 20.92
CA TRP A 152 -19.20 31.98 21.51
C TRP A 152 -18.79 30.78 20.66
N MET A 153 -19.51 30.52 19.57
CA MET A 153 -19.37 29.31 18.78
C MET A 153 -19.74 29.56 17.33
N ASN A 154 -19.04 28.86 16.43
CA ASN A 154 -19.41 28.80 15.03
C ASN A 154 -20.66 27.92 14.84
N ASN A 155 -21.22 27.96 13.63
CA ASN A 155 -22.38 27.16 13.23
C ASN A 155 -21.99 25.73 12.77
N SER A 156 -20.89 25.17 13.28
CA SER A 156 -20.36 23.86 12.90
C SER A 156 -20.28 23.63 11.38
N PRO A 157 -19.55 24.46 10.62
CA PRO A 157 -19.41 24.28 9.18
C PRO A 157 -18.74 22.94 8.86
N ILE A 158 -19.09 22.38 7.69
CA ILE A 158 -18.40 21.21 7.14
C ILE A 158 -17.04 21.67 6.62
N LEU A 159 -15.97 21.18 7.24
CA LEU A 159 -14.62 21.28 6.72
C LEU A 159 -14.38 20.09 5.77
N THR A 160 -13.78 20.33 4.60
CA THR A 160 -13.46 19.29 3.62
C THR A 160 -11.96 19.22 3.39
N SER A 161 -11.40 18.01 3.46
CA SER A 161 -10.01 17.72 3.12
C SER A 161 -9.95 16.70 2.00
N THR A 162 -8.93 16.83 1.16
CA THR A 162 -8.73 15.97 -0.01
C THR A 162 -7.35 15.34 0.05
N TYR A 163 -7.29 14.02 -0.11
CA TYR A 163 -6.03 13.28 -0.22
C TYR A 163 -5.95 12.58 -1.58
N THR A 164 -4.79 12.65 -2.19
CA THR A 164 -4.40 11.82 -3.34
C THR A 164 -3.60 10.64 -2.83
N LEU A 165 -4.05 9.42 -3.10
CA LEU A 165 -3.42 8.19 -2.62
C LEU A 165 -2.96 7.36 -3.79
N ASN A 166 -1.66 7.03 -3.78
CA ASN A 166 -1.01 6.24 -4.80
C ASN A 166 -1.24 4.75 -4.52
N VAL A 167 -1.76 4.04 -5.52
CA VAL A 167 -1.98 2.59 -5.44
C VAL A 167 -0.77 1.88 -6.03
N PRO A 168 -0.19 0.88 -5.33
CA PRO A 168 0.96 0.14 -5.85
C PRO A 168 0.71 -0.43 -7.25
N ALA A 169 1.72 -0.37 -8.12
CA ALA A 169 1.64 -0.96 -9.45
C ALA A 169 1.59 -2.50 -9.39
N ALA A 170 0.92 -3.10 -10.38
CA ALA A 170 0.92 -4.55 -10.52
C ALA A 170 2.33 -5.07 -10.88
N PRO A 171 2.80 -6.18 -10.28
CA PRO A 171 4.09 -6.77 -10.63
C PRO A 171 4.18 -7.14 -12.11
N ILE A 172 5.26 -6.71 -12.74
CA ILE A 172 5.54 -6.91 -14.15
C ILE A 172 6.04 -8.34 -14.37
N PRO A 173 5.49 -9.14 -15.30
CA PRO A 173 6.07 -10.44 -15.62
C PRO A 173 7.56 -10.31 -15.99
N LEU A 174 8.41 -11.24 -15.53
CA LEU A 174 9.83 -11.23 -15.88
C LEU A 174 10.04 -11.12 -17.41
N PRO A 175 10.82 -10.15 -17.90
CA PRO A 175 11.03 -9.98 -19.34
C PRO A 175 11.94 -11.08 -19.93
N ALA A 176 11.91 -11.24 -21.25
CA ALA A 176 12.73 -12.24 -21.97
C ALA A 176 14.25 -11.99 -21.89
N SER A 177 14.63 -10.75 -21.60
CA SER A 177 16.02 -10.31 -21.40
C SER A 177 16.62 -10.92 -20.13
N VAL A 178 15.84 -11.09 -19.07
CA VAL A 178 16.24 -11.83 -17.86
C VAL A 178 16.43 -13.30 -18.22
N LYS A 179 17.45 -13.94 -17.65
CA LYS A 179 17.73 -15.37 -17.87
C LYS A 179 17.57 -16.18 -16.60
N LEU A 180 17.06 -17.39 -16.77
CA LEU A 180 16.95 -18.41 -15.73
C LEU A 180 18.03 -19.46 -16.03
N ASN A 181 19.11 -19.44 -15.25
CA ASN A 181 20.26 -20.30 -15.45
C ASN A 181 20.15 -21.56 -14.57
N VAL A 182 20.20 -22.73 -15.22
CA VAL A 182 20.16 -24.05 -14.57
C VAL A 182 21.27 -24.91 -15.14
N ASN A 183 22.26 -25.24 -14.31
CA ASN A 183 23.40 -26.11 -14.68
C ASN A 183 24.09 -25.70 -16.01
N GLY A 184 24.22 -24.40 -16.28
CA GLY A 184 24.85 -23.85 -17.49
C GLY A 184 23.91 -23.67 -18.69
N TYR A 185 22.65 -24.08 -18.59
CA TYR A 185 21.61 -23.81 -19.59
C TYR A 185 20.79 -22.59 -19.19
N GLN A 186 20.39 -21.79 -20.18
CA GLN A 186 19.68 -20.54 -19.96
C GLN A 186 18.30 -20.58 -20.63
N PHE A 187 17.29 -20.21 -19.86
CA PHE A 187 15.92 -20.00 -20.34
C PHE A 187 15.58 -18.51 -20.24
N ALA A 188 14.71 -18.01 -21.12
CA ALA A 188 14.19 -16.65 -21.00
C ALA A 188 13.29 -16.53 -19.74
N GLY A 189 13.30 -15.36 -19.10
CA GLY A 189 12.52 -15.08 -17.89
C GLY A 189 11.01 -15.28 -18.07
N ASN A 190 10.50 -15.06 -19.28
CA ASN A 190 9.08 -15.26 -19.64
C ASN A 190 8.79 -16.62 -20.31
N SER A 191 9.72 -17.58 -20.30
CA SER A 191 9.55 -18.86 -21.00
C SER A 191 8.51 -19.80 -20.37
N GLY A 192 8.04 -19.49 -19.15
CA GLY A 192 7.22 -20.40 -18.35
C GLY A 192 8.00 -21.59 -17.77
N PHE A 193 9.35 -21.53 -17.81
CA PHE A 193 10.19 -22.41 -16.99
C PHE A 193 10.01 -22.04 -15.50
N PRO A 194 9.97 -23.01 -14.57
CA PRO A 194 10.06 -24.45 -14.79
C PRO A 194 8.69 -25.13 -14.96
N ARG A 195 8.63 -26.14 -15.84
CA ARG A 195 7.43 -27.00 -16.02
C ARG A 195 7.51 -28.33 -15.27
N THR A 196 8.70 -28.67 -14.79
CA THR A 196 8.95 -29.85 -13.96
C THR A 196 9.70 -29.42 -12.70
N GLY A 197 9.53 -30.17 -11.62
CA GLY A 197 10.16 -29.89 -10.33
C GLY A 197 10.52 -31.16 -9.61
N TYR A 198 11.47 -31.07 -8.68
CA TYR A 198 11.79 -32.12 -7.73
C TYR A 198 12.41 -31.48 -6.49
N THR A 199 12.40 -32.19 -5.37
CA THR A 199 12.99 -31.67 -4.12
C THR A 199 14.49 -31.41 -4.29
N ASN A 200 14.95 -30.23 -3.90
CA ASN A 200 16.29 -29.68 -4.10
C ASN A 200 16.63 -29.28 -5.54
N ALA A 201 15.65 -29.24 -6.46
CA ALA A 201 15.86 -28.57 -7.74
C ALA A 201 16.15 -27.10 -7.49
N SER A 202 17.18 -26.56 -8.14
CA SER A 202 17.54 -25.15 -8.03
C SER A 202 17.96 -24.58 -9.37
N TYR A 203 17.73 -23.27 -9.50
CA TYR A 203 18.18 -22.46 -10.62
C TYR A 203 18.39 -21.03 -10.16
N GLN A 204 19.08 -20.26 -10.99
CA GLN A 204 19.53 -18.92 -10.65
C GLN A 204 18.89 -17.92 -11.61
N ILE A 205 18.21 -16.90 -11.08
CA ILE A 205 17.74 -15.77 -11.89
C ILE A 205 18.93 -14.84 -12.17
N TRP A 206 19.09 -14.36 -13.41
CA TRP A 206 20.10 -13.38 -13.83
C TRP A 206 19.41 -12.13 -14.35
N MET A 207 19.35 -11.08 -13.52
CA MET A 207 18.55 -9.88 -13.82
C MET A 207 19.09 -9.07 -15.00
N ASN A 208 20.38 -9.11 -15.28
CA ASN A 208 20.97 -8.50 -16.47
C ASN A 208 21.00 -9.43 -17.70
N GLY A 209 20.47 -10.64 -17.57
CA GLY A 209 20.43 -11.64 -18.64
C GLY A 209 21.75 -12.36 -18.94
N THR A 210 22.85 -12.03 -18.27
CA THR A 210 24.18 -12.58 -18.57
C THR A 210 24.92 -13.15 -17.36
N SER A 211 24.62 -12.65 -16.15
CA SER A 211 25.26 -13.07 -14.90
C SER A 211 24.44 -12.65 -13.67
N THR A 212 24.92 -12.99 -12.47
CA THR A 212 24.32 -12.59 -11.19
C THR A 212 24.72 -11.18 -10.73
N ALA A 213 25.57 -10.47 -11.47
CA ALA A 213 26.19 -9.22 -11.03
C ALA A 213 25.16 -8.14 -10.63
N ASN A 214 24.01 -8.08 -11.32
CA ASN A 214 22.96 -7.11 -11.06
C ASN A 214 21.91 -7.57 -10.05
N ASN A 215 22.00 -8.81 -9.53
CA ASN A 215 20.97 -9.32 -8.63
C ASN A 215 20.95 -8.58 -7.29
N SER A 216 22.09 -8.02 -6.85
CA SER A 216 22.18 -7.22 -5.62
C SER A 216 21.38 -5.91 -5.67
N ALA A 217 20.96 -5.45 -6.86
CA ALA A 217 20.06 -4.31 -7.02
C ALA A 217 18.58 -4.66 -6.76
N TYR A 218 18.29 -5.93 -6.44
CA TYR A 218 16.94 -6.44 -6.22
C TYR A 218 16.83 -7.23 -4.92
N ILE A 219 15.62 -7.22 -4.36
CA ILE A 219 15.20 -8.04 -3.23
C ILE A 219 14.25 -9.12 -3.76
N PHE A 220 14.63 -10.37 -3.56
CA PHE A 220 13.85 -11.53 -3.96
C PHE A 220 13.07 -12.09 -2.76
N THR A 221 11.78 -12.33 -2.94
CA THR A 221 10.92 -12.98 -1.94
C THR A 221 10.09 -14.08 -2.59
N SER A 222 9.68 -15.08 -1.81
CA SER A 222 8.78 -16.15 -2.24
C SER A 222 7.52 -16.06 -1.40
N ASP A 223 6.35 -16.18 -2.04
CA ASP A 223 5.05 -16.24 -1.36
C ASP A 223 4.71 -17.62 -0.80
N SER A 224 5.57 -18.61 -1.06
CA SER A 224 5.26 -20.01 -0.81
C SER A 224 6.27 -20.69 0.10
N ASN A 225 5.79 -21.73 0.79
CA ASN A 225 6.59 -22.49 1.73
C ASN A 225 7.32 -23.70 1.10
N TRP A 226 7.03 -24.02 -0.18
CA TRP A 226 7.67 -25.13 -0.92
C TRP A 226 8.71 -24.67 -1.94
N VAL A 227 8.79 -23.36 -2.19
CA VAL A 227 9.86 -22.70 -2.95
C VAL A 227 10.50 -21.64 -2.07
N SER A 228 11.83 -21.60 -2.01
CA SER A 228 12.57 -20.49 -1.43
C SER A 228 13.38 -19.77 -2.51
N VAL A 229 13.74 -18.52 -2.23
CA VAL A 229 14.67 -17.76 -3.05
C VAL A 229 15.71 -17.07 -2.16
N GLY A 230 16.97 -17.08 -2.58
CA GLY A 230 18.02 -16.33 -1.89
C GLY A 230 17.79 -14.83 -2.06
N ARG A 231 17.58 -14.12 -0.95
CA ARG A 231 17.09 -12.73 -0.89
C ARG A 231 17.83 -11.74 -1.78
N THR A 232 19.15 -11.89 -1.92
CA THR A 232 20.01 -11.01 -2.76
C THR A 232 20.70 -11.78 -3.88
N THR A 233 20.68 -13.11 -3.82
CA THR A 233 21.35 -13.94 -4.82
C THR A 233 20.41 -14.25 -5.97
N GLY A 234 19.12 -14.43 -5.76
CA GLY A 234 18.16 -14.89 -6.77
C GLY A 234 18.22 -16.40 -7.05
N ILE A 235 18.86 -17.18 -6.16
CA ILE A 235 18.86 -18.65 -6.24
C ILE A 235 17.49 -19.15 -5.81
N VAL A 236 16.72 -19.73 -6.73
CA VAL A 236 15.44 -20.35 -6.44
C VAL A 236 15.64 -21.83 -6.15
N SER A 237 15.09 -22.31 -5.04
CA SER A 237 15.18 -23.70 -4.60
C SER A 237 13.79 -24.27 -4.32
N MET A 238 13.50 -25.44 -4.89
CA MET A 238 12.27 -26.20 -4.67
C MET A 238 12.47 -27.16 -3.49
N ASN A 239 11.92 -26.84 -2.33
CA ASN A 239 12.24 -27.52 -1.07
C ASN A 239 11.40 -28.78 -0.83
N ARG A 240 10.21 -28.87 -1.43
CA ARG A 240 9.31 -30.02 -1.31
C ARG A 240 8.25 -30.00 -2.40
N ASN A 241 7.60 -31.14 -2.60
CA ASN A 241 6.44 -31.23 -3.48
C ASN A 241 5.33 -30.28 -2.99
N PRO A 242 4.74 -29.45 -3.86
CA PRO A 242 3.43 -28.91 -3.59
C PRO A 242 2.45 -30.07 -3.32
N GLY A 243 1.80 -30.09 -2.17
CA GLY A 243 0.70 -31.00 -1.84
C GLY A 243 -0.58 -30.80 -2.68
N ALA A 244 -1.74 -31.16 -2.14
CA ALA A 244 -3.02 -31.09 -2.86
C ALA A 244 -3.61 -29.66 -2.88
N GLY A 245 -4.10 -29.20 -4.04
CA GLY A 245 -4.75 -27.90 -4.22
C GLY A 245 -3.82 -26.71 -4.48
N TYR A 246 -2.57 -26.96 -4.88
CA TYR A 246 -1.54 -25.92 -4.89
C TYR A 246 -1.67 -24.99 -6.09
N THR A 247 -1.53 -23.70 -5.80
CA THR A 247 -1.29 -22.64 -6.77
C THR A 247 0.20 -22.52 -7.05
N ALA A 248 0.57 -21.93 -8.20
CA ALA A 248 1.95 -21.62 -8.51
C ALA A 248 2.59 -20.78 -7.40
N ALA A 249 3.87 -21.02 -7.11
CA ALA A 249 4.62 -20.13 -6.22
C ALA A 249 5.06 -18.88 -7.01
N ILE A 250 4.95 -17.72 -6.38
CA ILE A 250 5.35 -16.44 -6.95
C ILE A 250 6.64 -15.98 -6.28
N ILE A 251 7.65 -15.74 -7.09
CA ILE A 251 8.86 -15.02 -6.68
C ILE A 251 8.67 -13.55 -7.05
N SER A 252 8.53 -12.69 -6.04
CA SER A 252 8.55 -11.23 -6.20
C SER A 252 9.99 -10.75 -6.25
N ILE A 253 10.27 -9.83 -7.17
CA ILE A 253 11.60 -9.29 -7.44
C ILE A 253 11.49 -7.77 -7.46
N THR A 254 11.73 -7.15 -6.31
CA THR A 254 11.56 -5.71 -6.13
C THR A 254 12.92 -5.03 -6.26
N ALA A 255 13.03 -3.99 -7.07
CA ALA A 255 14.22 -3.14 -7.09
C ALA A 255 14.44 -2.54 -5.70
N VAL A 256 15.70 -2.42 -5.26
CA VAL A 256 16.03 -1.93 -3.90
C VAL A 256 15.50 -0.51 -3.66
N ASP A 257 15.38 0.30 -4.71
CA ASP A 257 14.79 1.64 -4.68
C ASP A 257 13.24 1.64 -4.61
N GLY A 258 12.60 0.47 -4.67
CA GLY A 258 11.15 0.30 -4.63
C GLY A 258 10.43 0.70 -5.93
N THR A 259 11.14 1.12 -6.97
CA THR A 259 10.53 1.71 -8.17
C THR A 259 9.88 0.69 -9.10
N THR A 260 10.37 -0.55 -9.09
CA THR A 260 9.92 -1.59 -10.00
C THR A 260 9.79 -2.92 -9.27
N GLU A 261 8.67 -3.61 -9.49
CA GLU A 261 8.46 -4.98 -9.03
C GLU A 261 8.22 -5.90 -10.22
N TYR A 262 9.05 -6.94 -10.36
CA TYR A 262 8.81 -8.04 -11.29
C TYR A 262 8.26 -9.26 -10.56
N LYS A 263 7.57 -10.13 -11.31
CA LYS A 263 7.14 -11.45 -10.85
C LYS A 263 7.70 -12.57 -11.72
N HIS A 264 8.13 -13.64 -11.05
CA HIS A 264 8.45 -14.92 -11.66
C HIS A 264 7.55 -16.01 -11.10
N VAL A 265 6.96 -16.82 -11.99
CA VAL A 265 5.97 -17.83 -11.61
C VAL A 265 6.60 -19.22 -11.67
N VAL A 266 6.65 -19.90 -10.53
CA VAL A 266 7.13 -21.27 -10.41
C VAL A 266 5.93 -22.21 -10.40
N HIS A 267 5.65 -22.82 -11.55
CA HIS A 267 4.49 -23.69 -11.74
C HIS A 267 4.84 -25.03 -12.41
N PRO A 268 5.54 -25.94 -11.69
CA PRO A 268 5.75 -27.29 -12.17
C PRO A 268 4.42 -28.01 -12.36
N ARG A 269 4.22 -28.62 -13.53
CA ARG A 269 3.06 -29.48 -13.83
C ARG A 269 3.32 -30.94 -13.50
N LEU A 270 4.60 -31.30 -13.37
CA LEU A 270 5.06 -32.64 -13.04
C LEU A 270 6.08 -32.56 -11.92
N TRP A 271 5.93 -33.40 -10.91
CA TRP A 271 6.87 -33.51 -9.79
C TRP A 271 7.59 -34.85 -9.80
N GLY A 272 8.91 -34.81 -9.98
CA GLY A 272 9.78 -35.98 -9.92
C GLY A 272 10.07 -36.42 -8.49
N ARG A 273 10.15 -37.73 -8.26
CA ARG A 273 10.72 -38.30 -7.03
C ARG A 273 12.18 -38.61 -7.30
N VAL A 274 13.09 -38.06 -6.49
CA VAL A 274 14.49 -38.45 -6.49
C VAL A 274 14.69 -39.40 -5.32
N SER A 275 14.77 -40.71 -5.60
CA SER A 275 15.31 -41.69 -4.67
C SER A 275 16.80 -41.82 -4.93
N ALA A 276 17.63 -41.56 -3.92
CA ALA A 276 19.01 -42.02 -3.97
C ALA A 276 18.97 -43.56 -4.00
N PRO A 277 19.69 -44.25 -4.90
CA PRO A 277 19.85 -45.68 -4.73
C PRO A 277 20.56 -45.89 -3.40
N ALA A 278 19.91 -46.63 -2.48
CA ALA A 278 20.67 -47.28 -1.42
C ALA A 278 21.78 -48.08 -2.12
N ARG A 279 23.02 -48.01 -1.62
CA ARG A 279 24.07 -48.94 -2.06
C ARG A 279 23.63 -50.34 -1.63
N SER A 280 22.84 -51.00 -2.46
CA SER A 280 22.44 -52.38 -2.27
C SER A 280 23.33 -53.27 -3.15
N ALA A 281 24.01 -54.19 -2.49
CA ALA A 281 24.71 -55.28 -3.16
C ALA A 281 23.71 -56.07 -4.02
N MET A 282 24.11 -56.32 -5.27
CA MET A 282 23.61 -57.37 -6.18
C MET A 282 22.21 -57.90 -5.85
N TYR A 283 21.16 -57.21 -6.27
CA TYR A 283 19.84 -57.83 -6.45
C TYR A 283 19.15 -57.26 -7.69
N ASP A 284 18.43 -58.15 -8.38
CA ASP A 284 17.79 -57.99 -9.68
C ASP A 284 16.91 -56.73 -9.79
N GLY A 285 16.94 -56.07 -10.95
CA GLY A 285 16.42 -54.70 -11.15
C GLY A 285 14.91 -54.53 -10.94
N ASN A 286 14.14 -55.63 -10.91
CA ASN A 286 12.69 -55.61 -10.71
C ASN A 286 12.25 -55.50 -9.24
N THR A 287 13.09 -55.84 -8.27
CA THR A 287 12.73 -55.80 -6.84
C THR A 287 13.18 -54.51 -6.15
N MET A 288 13.99 -53.68 -6.80
CA MET A 288 14.52 -52.42 -6.26
C MET A 288 13.68 -51.19 -6.67
N CYS A 289 12.74 -51.32 -7.60
CA CYS A 289 11.92 -50.23 -8.14
C CYS A 289 10.46 -50.69 -8.28
N PRO A 290 9.58 -50.49 -7.28
CA PRO A 290 8.18 -50.85 -7.44
C PRO A 290 7.55 -50.01 -8.58
N PRO A 291 6.75 -50.62 -9.47
CA PRO A 291 6.06 -49.88 -10.52
C PRO A 291 5.13 -48.82 -9.89
N PRO A 292 4.92 -47.67 -10.57
CA PRO A 292 4.03 -46.63 -10.07
C PRO A 292 2.62 -47.18 -9.87
N GLU A 293 1.99 -46.85 -8.74
CA GLU A 293 0.64 -47.28 -8.34
C GLU A 293 -0.49 -46.77 -9.27
N ASN A 294 -0.15 -46.06 -10.35
CA ASN A 294 -1.13 -45.62 -11.34
C ASN A 294 -0.50 -45.47 -12.74
N PRO A 295 -0.62 -46.46 -13.63
CA PRO A 295 0.02 -46.46 -14.96
C PRO A 295 -0.64 -45.50 -15.97
N SER A 296 -1.74 -44.84 -15.61
CA SER A 296 -2.56 -44.05 -16.55
C SER A 296 -1.96 -42.70 -16.97
N ASN A 297 -0.93 -42.18 -16.28
CA ASN A 297 -0.34 -40.86 -16.55
C ASN A 297 1.18 -40.88 -16.79
N LEU A 298 1.79 -42.05 -16.92
CA LEU A 298 3.24 -42.22 -17.08
C LEU A 298 3.54 -42.88 -18.43
N ASN A 299 3.80 -42.06 -19.46
CA ASN A 299 4.52 -42.54 -20.63
C ASN A 299 6.00 -42.72 -20.26
N VAL A 300 6.33 -43.89 -19.69
CA VAL A 300 7.71 -44.37 -19.59
C VAL A 300 8.14 -44.77 -21.00
N VAL A 301 8.77 -43.87 -21.73
CA VAL A 301 9.42 -44.24 -23.00
C VAL A 301 10.80 -44.81 -22.68
N MET A 302 10.92 -46.14 -22.71
CA MET A 302 12.20 -46.82 -22.82
C MET A 302 12.73 -46.60 -24.24
N VAL A 303 13.69 -45.68 -24.41
CA VAL A 303 14.38 -45.52 -25.70
C VAL A 303 15.60 -46.44 -25.71
N SER A 304 15.44 -47.66 -26.23
CA SER A 304 16.54 -48.42 -26.82
C SER A 304 16.44 -48.26 -28.34
N GLY A 305 17.51 -47.80 -28.99
CA GLY A 305 17.46 -47.56 -30.44
C GLY A 305 18.83 -47.26 -31.06
N THR A 306 19.31 -48.23 -31.82
CA THR A 306 20.37 -48.08 -32.84
C THR A 306 19.88 -47.16 -33.97
N ARG A 307 20.78 -46.34 -34.53
CA ARG A 307 20.57 -45.37 -35.65
C ARG A 307 19.28 -45.57 -36.47
N GLY A 308 18.42 -44.56 -36.49
CA GLY A 308 17.33 -44.41 -37.43
C GLY A 308 16.53 -43.15 -37.14
N THR A 309 16.32 -42.32 -38.14
CA THR A 309 15.58 -41.05 -38.16
C THR A 309 14.27 -41.09 -37.36
N VAL A 310 14.18 -40.34 -36.25
CA VAL A 310 12.89 -39.89 -35.69
C VAL A 310 13.07 -38.49 -35.12
N ALA A 311 12.25 -37.57 -35.61
CA ALA A 311 12.18 -36.19 -35.14
C ALA A 311 11.69 -36.13 -33.68
N GLY A 312 12.28 -35.25 -32.88
CA GLY A 312 11.66 -34.71 -31.67
C GLY A 312 11.79 -35.55 -30.39
N ALA A 313 12.99 -35.71 -29.83
CA ALA A 313 13.16 -35.98 -28.40
C ALA A 313 14.59 -35.64 -27.96
N GLY A 314 14.74 -34.63 -27.11
CA GLY A 314 16.03 -34.24 -26.51
C GLY A 314 15.88 -34.07 -25.01
N TYR A 315 16.79 -34.68 -24.24
CA TYR A 315 16.94 -34.47 -22.80
C TYR A 315 17.12 -32.98 -22.50
N GLY A 316 16.07 -32.31 -22.07
CA GLY A 316 16.13 -30.88 -21.80
C GLY A 316 15.41 -30.57 -20.51
N MET A 317 16.13 -30.53 -19.39
CA MET A 317 15.87 -29.62 -18.25
C MET A 317 16.78 -29.84 -17.04
N SER A 318 17.53 -30.95 -16.94
CA SER A 318 18.59 -31.10 -15.94
C SER A 318 19.85 -31.74 -16.55
N GLY A 319 20.93 -30.96 -16.64
CA GLY A 319 22.25 -31.46 -17.08
C GLY A 319 22.75 -32.62 -16.22
N ALA A 320 23.47 -33.56 -16.83
CA ALA A 320 24.02 -34.77 -16.21
C ALA A 320 25.05 -34.47 -15.11
N ARG A 321 25.12 -35.32 -14.09
CA ARG A 321 26.10 -35.27 -12.99
C ARG A 321 27.50 -35.70 -13.46
N SER A 322 28.51 -35.18 -12.78
CA SER A 322 29.96 -35.27 -13.03
C SER A 322 30.49 -36.67 -13.36
N ARG A 323 31.36 -36.74 -14.39
CA ARG A 323 32.17 -37.91 -14.78
C ARG A 323 33.01 -38.43 -13.62
N GLY A 324 32.94 -39.74 -13.37
CA GLY A 324 33.99 -40.44 -12.64
C GLY A 324 33.57 -41.65 -11.81
N GLN A 325 32.81 -42.60 -12.36
CA GLN A 325 32.90 -44.05 -12.05
C GLN A 325 31.82 -44.79 -12.84
N THR A 326 32.14 -46.01 -13.26
CA THR A 326 31.26 -46.95 -13.98
C THR A 326 30.05 -47.34 -13.13
N ASP A 327 28.98 -46.55 -13.20
CA ASP A 327 27.68 -46.87 -12.60
C ASP A 327 26.79 -47.58 -13.63
N ARG A 328 26.55 -48.88 -13.43
CA ARG A 328 25.67 -49.71 -14.28
C ARG A 328 24.17 -49.58 -13.93
N CYS A 329 23.80 -48.63 -13.06
CA CYS A 329 22.41 -48.28 -12.77
C CYS A 329 22.22 -46.76 -12.83
N ALA A 330 22.34 -46.18 -14.02
CA ALA A 330 21.87 -44.83 -14.26
C ALA A 330 20.43 -44.89 -14.79
N TYR A 331 19.42 -44.89 -13.90
CA TYR A 331 18.08 -44.48 -14.31
C TYR A 331 18.10 -42.98 -14.54
N GLN A 332 18.40 -42.58 -15.78
CA GLN A 332 17.97 -41.29 -16.28
C GLN A 332 16.52 -41.45 -16.68
N THR A 333 15.59 -41.19 -15.75
CA THR A 333 14.17 -41.07 -16.09
C THR A 333 14.02 -39.87 -17.02
N ALA A 334 14.01 -40.14 -18.32
CA ALA A 334 13.80 -39.15 -19.35
C ALA A 334 12.33 -38.73 -19.32
N TYR A 335 12.03 -37.59 -18.72
CA TYR A 335 10.70 -37.00 -18.82
C TYR A 335 10.59 -36.29 -20.16
N LEU A 336 9.75 -36.83 -21.05
CA LEU A 336 9.31 -36.14 -22.26
C LEU A 336 8.48 -34.92 -21.85
N ALA A 337 9.11 -33.75 -21.83
CA ALA A 337 8.42 -32.47 -21.84
C ALA A 337 8.69 -31.83 -23.21
N GLN A 338 7.63 -31.38 -23.90
CA GLN A 338 7.76 -30.41 -24.98
C GLN A 338 8.51 -29.18 -24.42
N ALA A 339 9.80 -29.10 -24.72
CA ALA A 339 10.67 -28.04 -24.22
C ALA A 339 10.39 -26.74 -24.99
N ALA A 340 10.36 -25.62 -24.27
CA ALA A 340 10.69 -24.33 -24.87
C ALA A 340 12.14 -24.43 -25.35
N THR A 341 12.37 -24.15 -26.63
CA THR A 341 13.68 -24.31 -27.27
C THR A 341 14.70 -23.38 -26.60
N PRO A 342 15.85 -23.89 -26.12
CA PRO A 342 16.90 -23.04 -25.55
C PRO A 342 17.41 -22.08 -26.63
N THR A 343 17.66 -20.82 -26.27
CA THR A 343 18.06 -19.78 -27.23
C THR A 343 19.50 -19.93 -27.74
N THR A 344 20.35 -20.74 -27.10
CA THR A 344 21.74 -20.99 -27.52
C THR A 344 22.26 -22.34 -27.02
N GLY A 345 22.89 -23.13 -27.91
CA GLY A 345 23.61 -24.37 -27.62
C GLY A 345 23.16 -25.58 -28.45
N THR A 346 24.06 -26.17 -29.26
CA THR A 346 23.83 -27.43 -29.97
C THR A 346 24.21 -28.61 -29.07
N MET A 347 23.27 -29.51 -28.75
CA MET A 347 23.60 -30.75 -28.02
C MET A 347 24.48 -31.66 -28.89
N ARG A 348 25.67 -32.03 -28.39
CA ARG A 348 26.51 -33.10 -28.96
C ARG A 348 26.73 -34.17 -27.89
N PHE A 349 26.35 -35.41 -28.17
CA PHE A 349 26.62 -36.57 -27.31
C PHE A 349 27.56 -37.56 -28.03
N ARG A 350 28.53 -38.12 -27.29
CA ARG A 350 29.46 -39.16 -27.75
C ARG A 350 29.07 -40.47 -27.07
N VAL A 351 28.66 -41.47 -27.85
CA VAL A 351 28.36 -42.82 -27.36
C VAL A 351 29.64 -43.66 -27.40
N ILE A 352 29.98 -44.33 -26.29
CA ILE A 352 30.99 -45.39 -26.27
C ILE A 352 30.22 -46.71 -26.15
N VAL A 353 30.34 -47.56 -27.17
CA VAL A 353 29.79 -48.92 -27.18
C VAL A 353 30.89 -49.83 -26.64
N ALA A 354 30.61 -50.58 -25.57
CA ALA A 354 31.41 -51.73 -25.18
C ALA A 354 30.54 -52.98 -25.39
N VAL A 355 31.07 -53.92 -26.17
CA VAL A 355 30.46 -55.19 -26.58
C VAL A 355 30.28 -56.12 -25.38
#